data_AF-A0A101FFJ0-F1
#
_entry.id   AF-A0A101FFJ0-F1
#
_cell.length_a   1.000
_cell.length_b   1.000
_cell.length_c   1.000
_cell.angle_alpha   90.00
_cell.angle_beta   90.00
_cell.angle_gamma   90.00
#
_symmetry.space_group_name_H-M   'P 1'
#
loop_
_entity.id
_entity.type
_entity.pdbx_description
1 polymer ?
#
loop_
_entity_poly.entity_id
_entity_poly.type
_entity_poly.pdbx_seq_one_letter_code
_entity_poly.pdbx_strand_id
1 'polypeptide(L)'
;MAKGYLAIILHAHLPYVRHPEHEYFLEEKWFYEAVTETYIPLLRTCEKLAEDGVGFRLTVNLSPTLISMFNDDLLRSRYVRQLERMLELADREVHRTRHQPEFHNTALMYRDLFSGVHHLFTEKYRRNLVEAFKKLQDAGMLEIITTGATHGYFPLLGKQREIINAQVVVAVELYERSFGRRPAGFWLPECGYKPGDDLILKK
;
A
#
# COMPACT_ATOMS: atom_id res chain seq x y z
N MET A 1 7.84 -10.42 -33.09
CA MET A 1 8.08 -9.00 -32.74
C MET A 1 7.04 -8.56 -31.72
N ALA A 2 7.44 -7.77 -30.72
CA ALA A 2 6.49 -7.18 -29.77
C ALA A 2 5.61 -6.15 -30.50
N LYS A 3 4.31 -6.10 -30.17
CA LYS A 3 3.36 -5.13 -30.76
C LYS A 3 3.48 -3.72 -30.16
N GLY A 4 4.15 -3.60 -29.01
CA GLY A 4 4.31 -2.37 -28.25
C GLY A 4 4.67 -2.71 -26.80
N TYR A 5 4.82 -1.68 -25.97
CA TYR A 5 5.04 -1.79 -24.53
C TYR A 5 3.86 -1.17 -23.80
N LEU A 6 3.40 -1.82 -22.73
CA LEU A 6 2.36 -1.32 -21.84
C LEU A 6 3.00 -1.06 -20.46
N ALA A 7 2.86 0.17 -19.96
CA ALA A 7 3.29 0.55 -18.63
C ALA A 7 2.05 0.87 -17.78
N ILE A 8 1.77 0.00 -16.81
CA ILE A 8 0.72 0.24 -15.80
C ILE A 8 1.42 0.74 -14.54
N ILE A 9 1.02 1.93 -14.08
CA ILE A 9 1.58 2.57 -12.88
C ILE A 9 0.44 2.72 -11.86
N LEU A 10 0.57 2.04 -10.73
CA LEU A 10 -0.39 2.10 -9.63
C LEU A 10 0.11 3.08 -8.56
N HIS A 11 -0.65 4.15 -8.32
CA HIS A 11 -0.31 5.13 -7.30
C HIS A 11 -0.99 4.79 -5.95
N ALA A 12 -0.24 4.19 -5.03
CA ALA A 12 -0.73 3.89 -3.68
C ALA A 12 -0.26 4.97 -2.68
N HIS A 13 -1.24 5.67 -2.12
CA HIS A 13 -1.03 6.75 -1.17
C HIS A 13 -2.16 6.79 -0.13
N LEU A 14 -1.78 7.03 1.11
CA LEU A 14 -2.67 7.51 2.16
C LEU A 14 -1.98 8.62 2.95
N PRO A 15 -2.71 9.65 3.42
CA PRO A 15 -2.15 10.60 4.38
C PRO A 15 -1.76 9.87 5.67
N TYR A 16 -0.94 10.52 6.50
CA TYR A 16 -0.50 9.91 7.75
C TYR A 16 -1.63 9.96 8.79
N VAL A 17 -2.22 8.80 9.09
CA VAL A 17 -3.42 8.65 9.95
C VAL A 17 -3.11 7.96 11.29
N ARG A 18 -1.87 7.98 11.75
CA ARG A 18 -1.48 7.34 13.01
C ARG A 18 -1.78 8.23 14.22
N HIS A 19 -2.69 7.78 15.10
CA HIS A 19 -3.11 8.53 16.29
C HIS A 19 -2.86 7.73 17.59
N PRO A 20 -1.65 7.80 18.18
CA PRO A 20 -1.32 7.10 19.42
C PRO A 20 -2.10 7.61 20.65
N GLU A 21 -2.56 8.86 20.61
CA GLU A 21 -3.28 9.53 21.70
C GLU A 21 -4.70 9.00 21.92
N HIS A 22 -5.28 8.30 20.94
CA HIS A 22 -6.62 7.75 20.99
C HIS A 22 -6.58 6.25 20.75
N GLU A 23 -7.30 5.45 21.53
CA GLU A 23 -7.36 3.99 21.35
C GLU A 23 -8.04 3.60 20.03
N TYR A 24 -9.04 4.38 19.62
CA TYR A 24 -9.80 4.23 18.39
C TYR A 24 -9.90 5.58 17.69
N PHE A 25 -9.64 5.58 16.38
CA PHE A 25 -9.70 6.76 15.55
C PHE A 25 -10.26 6.39 14.17
N LEU A 26 -11.11 7.23 13.58
CA LEU A 26 -11.87 6.86 12.38
C LEU A 26 -10.98 6.84 11.13
N GLU A 27 -10.01 7.74 11.07
CA GLU A 27 -9.11 7.92 9.94
C GLU A 27 -8.17 6.72 9.75
N GLU A 28 -7.88 5.98 10.84
CA GLU A 28 -7.14 4.71 10.77
C GLU A 28 -7.92 3.64 9.99
N LYS A 29 -9.25 3.74 9.89
CA LYS A 29 -10.03 2.79 9.09
C LYS A 29 -9.67 2.82 7.61
N TRP A 30 -9.36 4.00 7.06
CA TRP A 30 -8.91 4.09 5.66
C TRP A 30 -7.66 3.24 5.42
N PHE A 31 -6.74 3.20 6.39
CA PHE A 31 -5.58 2.33 6.33
C PHE A 31 -5.97 0.85 6.39
N TYR A 32 -6.84 0.47 7.33
CA TYR A 32 -7.28 -0.93 7.48
C TYR A 32 -8.05 -1.45 6.24
N GLU A 33 -8.93 -0.63 5.68
CA GLU A 33 -9.70 -0.92 4.47
C GLU A 33 -8.76 -1.06 3.27
N ALA A 34 -7.85 -0.11 3.06
CA ALA A 34 -6.89 -0.16 1.96
C ALA A 34 -5.95 -1.39 2.05
N VAL A 35 -5.49 -1.77 3.25
CA VAL A 35 -4.69 -2.99 3.44
C VAL A 35 -5.50 -4.24 3.08
N THR A 36 -6.74 -4.32 3.56
CA THR A 36 -7.62 -5.48 3.38
C THR A 36 -8.06 -5.66 1.94
N GLU A 37 -8.48 -4.58 1.29
CA GLU A 37 -9.20 -4.63 0.01
C GLU A 37 -8.32 -4.29 -1.19
N THR A 38 -7.15 -3.69 -0.98
CA THR A 38 -6.25 -3.28 -2.06
C THR A 38 -4.86 -3.91 -1.96
N TYR A 39 -4.11 -3.64 -0.88
CA TYR A 39 -2.68 -3.98 -0.86
C TYR A 39 -2.41 -5.48 -0.72
N ILE A 40 -3.10 -6.18 0.18
CA ILE A 40 -2.97 -7.64 0.31
C ILE A 40 -3.50 -8.36 -0.94
N PRO A 41 -4.67 -7.99 -1.50
CA PRO A 41 -5.12 -8.55 -2.78
C PRO A 41 -4.16 -8.32 -3.95
N LEU A 42 -3.54 -7.13 -4.04
CA LEU A 42 -2.52 -6.84 -5.06
C LEU A 42 -1.31 -7.75 -4.92
N LEU A 43 -0.74 -7.86 -3.70
CA LEU A 43 0.37 -8.77 -3.41
C LEU A 43 0.03 -10.21 -3.80
N ARG A 44 -1.12 -10.71 -3.34
CA ARG A 44 -1.59 -12.08 -3.63
C ARG A 44 -1.72 -12.32 -5.14
N THR A 45 -2.24 -11.33 -5.89
CA THR A 45 -2.42 -11.44 -7.35
C THR A 45 -1.07 -11.50 -8.06
N CYS A 46 -0.14 -10.61 -7.71
CA CYS A 46 1.20 -10.59 -8.28
C CYS A 46 1.98 -11.88 -7.97
N GLU A 47 1.91 -12.36 -6.72
CA GLU A 47 2.53 -13.63 -6.32
C GLU A 47 1.95 -14.81 -7.10
N LYS A 48 0.62 -14.89 -7.24
CA LYS A 48 -0.02 -15.97 -8.00
C LYS A 48 0.38 -15.96 -9.47
N LEU A 49 0.41 -14.78 -10.11
CA LEU A 49 0.87 -14.66 -11.48
C LEU A 49 2.33 -15.12 -11.65
N ALA A 50 3.18 -14.83 -10.66
CA ALA A 50 4.56 -15.30 -10.65
C ALA A 50 4.66 -16.82 -10.45
N GLU A 51 3.88 -17.39 -9.53
CA GLU A 51 3.75 -18.84 -9.30
C GLU A 51 3.26 -19.59 -10.55
N ASP A 52 2.31 -19.00 -11.28
CA ASP A 52 1.76 -19.53 -12.53
C ASP A 52 2.73 -19.34 -13.73
N GLY A 53 3.90 -18.73 -13.53
CA GLY A 53 4.90 -18.50 -14.58
C GLY A 53 4.52 -17.43 -15.61
N VAL A 54 3.57 -16.55 -15.27
CA VAL A 54 3.13 -15.46 -16.14
C VAL A 54 4.16 -14.33 -16.12
N GLY A 55 4.75 -14.00 -17.26
CA GLY A 55 5.68 -12.89 -17.39
C GLY A 55 4.95 -11.55 -17.41
N PHE A 56 4.93 -10.83 -16.28
CA PHE A 56 4.36 -9.49 -16.16
C PHE A 56 5.34 -8.49 -15.53
N ARG A 57 5.09 -7.20 -15.74
CA ARG A 57 5.76 -6.10 -15.03
C ARG A 57 4.76 -5.00 -14.70
N LEU A 58 4.78 -4.52 -13.47
CA LEU A 58 3.97 -3.39 -13.01
C LEU A 58 4.83 -2.40 -12.25
N THR A 59 4.51 -1.11 -12.34
CA THR A 59 5.10 -0.09 -11.49
C THR A 59 4.13 0.25 -10.37
N VAL A 60 4.60 0.29 -9.12
CA VAL A 60 3.80 0.68 -7.96
C VAL A 60 4.50 1.82 -7.24
N ASN A 61 3.86 2.98 -7.15
CA ASN A 61 4.29 4.01 -6.23
C ASN A 61 3.78 3.67 -4.83
N LEU A 62 4.68 3.66 -3.84
CA LEU A 62 4.32 3.62 -2.42
C LEU A 62 4.74 4.94 -1.77
N SER A 63 3.77 5.70 -1.26
CA SER A 63 4.10 6.98 -0.61
C SER A 63 4.92 6.80 0.68
N PRO A 64 5.81 7.74 1.02
CA PRO A 64 6.58 7.64 2.25
C PRO A 64 5.71 7.58 3.51
N THR A 65 4.58 8.28 3.54
CA THR A 65 3.55 8.13 4.59
C THR A 65 3.00 6.71 4.69
N LEU A 66 2.71 6.07 3.56
CA LEU A 66 2.17 4.71 3.53
C LEU A 66 3.23 3.68 3.96
N ILE A 67 4.47 3.80 3.47
CA ILE A 67 5.61 2.98 3.90
C ILE A 67 5.80 3.10 5.42
N SER A 68 5.74 4.33 5.95
CA SER A 68 5.86 4.58 7.40
C SER A 68 4.75 3.88 8.18
N MET A 69 3.51 3.95 7.71
CA MET A 69 2.37 3.28 8.36
C MET A 69 2.43 1.74 8.23
N PHE A 70 2.90 1.20 7.12
CA PHE A 70 3.16 -0.24 6.98
C PHE A 70 4.24 -0.75 7.93
N ASN A 71 5.16 0.12 8.36
CA ASN A 71 6.24 -0.19 9.28
C ASN A 71 5.95 0.16 10.75
N ASP A 72 4.78 0.71 11.06
CA ASP A 72 4.43 1.11 12.42
C ASP A 72 3.78 -0.03 13.22
N ASP A 73 4.38 -0.40 14.35
CA ASP A 73 3.92 -1.54 15.16
C ASP A 73 2.57 -1.30 15.86
N LEU A 74 2.23 -0.05 16.16
CA LEU A 74 0.93 0.30 16.72
C LEU A 74 -0.16 0.04 15.69
N LEU A 75 -0.01 0.55 14.46
CA LEU A 75 -0.97 0.34 13.37
C LEU A 75 -1.05 -1.13 12.97
N ARG A 76 0.07 -1.87 12.89
CA ARG A 76 0.06 -3.32 12.64
C ARG A 76 -0.77 -4.07 13.69
N SER A 77 -0.57 -3.73 14.97
CA SER A 77 -1.27 -4.38 16.07
C SER A 77 -2.75 -4.03 16.09
N ARG A 78 -3.11 -2.76 15.81
CA ARG A 78 -4.51 -2.33 15.67
C ARG A 78 -5.20 -2.98 14.48
N TYR A 79 -4.50 -3.13 13.36
CA TYR A 79 -5.05 -3.78 12.17
C TYR A 79 -5.40 -5.25 12.42
N VAL A 80 -4.55 -6.00 13.14
CA VAL A 80 -4.89 -7.38 13.55
C VAL A 80 -6.18 -7.42 14.37
N ARG A 81 -6.30 -6.56 15.39
CA ARG A 81 -7.53 -6.46 16.18
C ARG A 81 -8.74 -6.08 15.33
N GLN A 82 -8.56 -5.20 14.35
CA GLN A 82 -9.63 -4.83 13.42
C GLN A 82 -10.06 -6.04 12.57
N LEU A 83 -9.12 -6.83 12.05
CA LEU A 83 -9.43 -8.06 11.30
C LEU A 83 -10.16 -9.10 12.16
N GLU A 84 -9.71 -9.32 13.40
CA GLU A 84 -10.38 -10.23 14.35
C GLU A 84 -11.83 -9.81 14.62
N ARG A 85 -12.09 -8.50 14.78
CA ARG A 85 -13.46 -7.97 14.92
C ARG A 85 -14.30 -8.16 13.65
N MET A 86 -13.70 -8.01 12.47
CA MET A 86 -14.41 -8.23 11.20
C MET A 86 -14.70 -9.70 10.96
N LEU A 87 -13.80 -10.60 11.38
CA LEU A 87 -14.05 -12.04 11.39
C LEU A 87 -15.21 -12.41 12.32
N GLU A 88 -15.19 -11.91 13.56
CA GLU A 88 -16.30 -12.14 14.50
C GLU A 88 -17.63 -11.64 13.92
N LEU A 89 -17.64 -10.44 13.34
CA LEU A 89 -18.83 -9.89 12.69
C LEU A 89 -19.29 -10.79 11.53
N ALA A 90 -18.36 -11.21 10.66
CA ALA A 90 -18.68 -12.05 9.51
C ALA A 90 -19.24 -13.41 9.94
N ASP A 91 -18.68 -14.05 10.96
CA ASP A 91 -19.19 -15.32 11.50
C ASP A 91 -20.62 -15.16 12.08
N ARG A 92 -20.88 -14.04 12.77
CA ARG A 92 -22.23 -13.71 13.27
C ARG A 92 -23.21 -13.47 12.13
N GLU A 93 -22.78 -12.82 11.06
CA GLU A 93 -23.59 -12.58 9.86
C GLU A 93 -23.87 -13.87 9.07
N VAL A 94 -22.90 -14.76 8.94
CA VAL A 94 -23.09 -16.11 8.38
C VAL A 94 -24.15 -16.87 9.18
N HIS A 95 -24.06 -16.83 10.51
CA HIS A 95 -25.07 -17.46 11.37
C HIS A 95 -26.46 -16.80 11.22
N ARG A 96 -26.53 -15.47 11.22
CA ARG A 96 -27.79 -14.70 11.11
C ARG A 96 -28.49 -14.96 9.78
N THR A 97 -27.74 -15.07 8.70
CA THR A 97 -28.25 -15.19 7.32
C THR A 97 -28.48 -16.63 6.86
N ARG A 98 -28.22 -17.65 7.69
CA ARG A 98 -28.30 -19.09 7.32
C ARG A 98 -29.64 -19.56 6.73
N HIS A 99 -30.72 -18.80 6.94
CA HIS A 99 -32.06 -19.08 6.40
C HIS A 99 -32.52 -18.02 5.39
N GLN A 100 -31.62 -17.14 4.93
CA GLN A 100 -31.84 -16.07 3.97
C GLN A 100 -30.84 -16.23 2.80
N PRO A 101 -31.09 -17.16 1.85
CA PRO A 101 -30.15 -17.50 0.77
C PRO A 101 -29.65 -16.28 -0.02
N GLU A 102 -30.50 -15.26 -0.18
CA GLU A 102 -30.20 -14.00 -0.85
C GLU A 102 -29.07 -13.20 -0.19
N PHE A 103 -28.85 -13.34 1.12
CA PHE A 103 -27.78 -12.66 1.87
C PHE A 103 -26.66 -13.60 2.30
N HIS A 104 -26.95 -14.91 2.40
CA HIS A 104 -26.01 -15.88 2.97
C HIS A 104 -24.72 -16.01 2.16
N ASN A 105 -24.82 -16.03 0.83
CA ASN A 105 -23.65 -16.12 -0.04
C ASN A 105 -22.70 -14.92 0.13
N THR A 106 -23.25 -13.72 0.31
CA THR A 106 -22.46 -12.51 0.58
C THR A 106 -21.78 -12.58 1.95
N ALA A 107 -22.46 -13.08 2.98
CA ALA A 107 -21.87 -13.27 4.30
C ALA A 107 -20.69 -14.27 4.26
N LEU A 108 -20.85 -15.39 3.55
CA LEU A 108 -19.78 -16.38 3.34
C LEU A 108 -18.60 -15.77 2.58
N MET A 109 -18.86 -15.01 1.51
CA MET A 109 -17.82 -14.33 0.74
C MET A 109 -16.95 -13.41 1.62
N TYR A 110 -17.57 -12.57 2.46
CA TYR A 110 -16.82 -11.68 3.35
C TYR A 110 -16.08 -12.43 4.46
N ARG A 111 -16.69 -13.48 5.02
CA ARG A 111 -16.02 -14.34 6.00
C ARG A 111 -14.74 -14.96 5.42
N ASP A 112 -14.81 -15.48 4.20
CA ASP A 112 -13.65 -16.07 3.53
C ASP A 112 -12.61 -15.02 3.12
N LEU A 113 -13.05 -13.82 2.71
CA LEU A 113 -12.17 -12.69 2.47
C LEU A 113 -11.38 -12.32 3.72
N PHE A 114 -12.06 -12.06 4.85
CA PHE A 114 -11.38 -11.67 6.08
C PHE A 114 -10.48 -12.78 6.62
N SER A 115 -10.89 -14.05 6.50
CA SER A 115 -10.08 -15.20 6.91
C SER A 115 -8.81 -15.32 6.08
N GLY A 116 -8.94 -15.19 4.75
CA GLY A 116 -7.80 -15.21 3.83
C GLY A 116 -6.85 -14.04 4.06
N VAL A 117 -7.38 -12.82 4.22
CA VAL A 117 -6.57 -11.62 4.50
C VAL A 117 -5.85 -11.75 5.85
N HIS A 118 -6.54 -12.23 6.89
CA HIS A 118 -5.93 -12.46 8.20
C HIS A 118 -4.75 -13.43 8.09
N HIS A 119 -4.96 -14.59 7.46
CA HIS A 119 -3.88 -15.58 7.26
C HIS A 119 -2.70 -15.01 6.45
N LEU A 120 -2.97 -14.30 5.36
CA LEU A 120 -1.92 -13.69 4.54
C LEU A 120 -1.13 -12.65 5.35
N PHE A 121 -1.82 -11.78 6.10
CA PHE A 121 -1.17 -10.74 6.87
C PHE A 121 -0.36 -11.30 8.06
N THR A 122 -0.95 -12.18 8.88
CA THR A 122 -0.31 -12.66 10.11
C THR A 122 0.71 -13.75 9.86
N GLU A 123 0.39 -14.73 9.00
CA GLU A 123 1.22 -15.91 8.80
C GLU A 123 2.19 -15.75 7.62
N LYS A 124 1.67 -15.46 6.42
CA LYS A 124 2.49 -15.40 5.20
C LYS A 124 3.44 -14.20 5.21
N TYR A 125 2.92 -13.00 5.45
CA TYR A 125 3.70 -11.76 5.42
C TYR A 125 4.27 -11.37 6.78
N ARG A 126 3.92 -12.07 7.86
CA ARG A 126 4.39 -11.79 9.24
C ARG A 126 4.24 -10.31 9.61
N ARG A 127 3.10 -9.73 9.24
CA ARG A 127 2.72 -8.31 9.44
C ARG A 127 3.65 -7.29 8.77
N ASN A 128 4.48 -7.70 7.82
CA ASN A 128 5.43 -6.84 7.13
C ASN A 128 5.14 -6.77 5.62
N LEU A 129 4.26 -5.85 5.25
CA LEU A 129 3.89 -5.63 3.84
C LEU A 129 5.01 -5.03 3.01
N VAL A 130 5.89 -4.21 3.60
CA VAL A 130 7.05 -3.64 2.90
C VAL A 130 7.97 -4.74 2.41
N GLU A 131 8.26 -5.73 3.25
CA GLU A 131 9.06 -6.90 2.87
C GLU A 131 8.37 -7.74 1.79
N ALA A 132 7.04 -7.89 1.84
CA ALA A 132 6.30 -8.61 0.79
C ALA A 132 6.41 -7.90 -0.58
N PHE A 133 6.24 -6.58 -0.60
CA PHE A 133 6.45 -5.76 -1.81
C PHE A 133 7.89 -5.83 -2.30
N LYS A 134 8.86 -5.72 -1.39
CA LYS A 134 10.29 -5.81 -1.71
C LYS A 134 10.65 -7.14 -2.37
N LYS A 135 10.12 -8.27 -1.89
CA LYS A 135 10.37 -9.59 -2.52
C LYS A 135 9.92 -9.64 -3.99
N LEU A 136 8.77 -9.06 -4.31
CA LEU A 136 8.30 -8.98 -5.70
C LEU A 136 9.15 -8.02 -6.55
N GLN A 137 9.69 -6.97 -5.95
CA GLN A 137 10.64 -6.06 -6.59
C GLN A 137 12.00 -6.74 -6.85
N ASP A 138 12.51 -7.49 -5.87
CA ASP A 138 13.74 -8.26 -5.96
C ASP A 138 13.63 -9.36 -7.04
N ALA A 139 12.45 -9.94 -7.21
CA ALA A 139 12.14 -10.90 -8.27
C ALA A 139 11.94 -10.25 -9.67
N GLY A 140 11.96 -8.91 -9.77
CA GLY A 140 11.81 -8.18 -11.03
C GLY A 140 10.38 -8.12 -11.59
N MET A 141 9.38 -8.50 -10.78
CA MET A 141 7.96 -8.45 -11.15
C MET A 141 7.35 -7.06 -10.93
N LEU A 142 7.78 -6.38 -9.86
CA LEU A 142 7.38 -5.01 -9.56
C LEU A 142 8.55 -4.05 -9.69
N GLU A 143 8.29 -2.86 -10.23
CA GLU A 143 9.13 -1.69 -10.03
C GLU A 143 8.48 -0.79 -9.00
N ILE A 144 9.08 -0.64 -7.83
CA ILE A 144 8.55 0.22 -6.77
C ILE A 144 9.19 1.59 -6.88
N ILE A 145 8.38 2.63 -6.95
CA ILE A 145 8.83 4.04 -6.98
C ILE A 145 8.32 4.79 -5.75
N THR A 146 8.87 5.99 -5.51
CA THR A 146 8.47 6.86 -4.39
C THR A 146 7.81 8.14 -4.89
N THR A 147 7.39 9.00 -3.96
CA THR A 147 6.77 10.32 -4.21
C THR A 147 7.26 11.30 -3.15
N GLY A 148 6.72 12.53 -3.07
CA GLY A 148 7.09 13.49 -2.02
C GLY A 148 6.77 12.94 -0.62
N ALA A 149 7.62 13.26 0.38
CA ALA A 149 7.54 12.76 1.76
C ALA A 149 6.12 12.68 2.35
N THR A 150 5.32 13.72 2.15
CA THR A 150 3.93 13.76 2.66
C THR A 150 2.90 13.95 1.54
N HIS A 151 3.27 13.61 0.30
CA HIS A 151 2.46 13.87 -0.90
C HIS A 151 2.06 15.34 -1.06
N GLY A 152 2.93 16.25 -0.62
CA GLY A 152 2.68 17.69 -0.73
C GLY A 152 2.63 18.14 -2.19
N TYR A 153 1.61 18.91 -2.57
CA TYR A 153 1.46 19.40 -3.94
C TYR A 153 2.57 20.40 -4.33
N PHE A 154 3.61 19.92 -5.01
CA PHE A 154 4.84 20.66 -5.31
C PHE A 154 4.61 22.07 -5.90
N PRO A 155 3.66 22.28 -6.85
CA PRO A 155 3.43 23.60 -7.42
C PRO A 155 3.04 24.68 -6.40
N LEU A 156 2.46 24.29 -5.26
CA LEU A 156 1.95 25.20 -4.23
C LEU A 156 2.62 25.05 -2.85
N LEU A 157 3.45 24.03 -2.64
CA LEU A 157 3.99 23.68 -1.31
C LEU A 157 4.90 24.76 -0.71
N GLY A 158 5.41 25.68 -1.53
CA GLY A 158 6.15 26.84 -1.05
C GLY A 158 6.74 27.67 -2.18
N LYS A 159 7.15 28.91 -1.85
CA LYS A 159 7.91 29.75 -2.78
C LYS A 159 9.36 29.27 -2.94
N GLN A 160 9.88 28.55 -1.95
CA GLN A 160 11.28 28.12 -1.82
C GLN A 160 11.45 26.69 -2.34
N ARG A 161 12.47 26.45 -3.18
CA ARG A 161 12.76 25.14 -3.79
C ARG A 161 13.31 24.14 -2.78
N GLU A 162 13.89 24.63 -1.70
CA GLU A 162 14.46 23.88 -0.59
C GLU A 162 13.41 23.00 0.08
N ILE A 163 12.15 23.45 0.12
CA ILE A 163 11.01 22.69 0.67
C ILE A 163 10.70 21.47 -0.21
N ILE A 164 10.70 21.65 -1.53
CA ILE A 164 10.51 20.55 -2.49
C ILE A 164 11.69 19.58 -2.40
N ASN A 165 12.92 20.09 -2.31
CA ASN A 165 14.12 19.28 -2.14
C ASN A 165 14.06 18.45 -0.85
N ALA A 166 13.61 19.02 0.27
CA ALA A 166 13.43 18.29 1.52
C ALA A 166 12.40 17.16 1.39
N GLN A 167 11.27 17.39 0.69
CA GLN A 167 10.28 16.35 0.41
C GLN A 167 10.85 15.19 -0.40
N VAL A 168 11.71 15.47 -1.39
CA VAL A 168 12.36 14.45 -2.22
C VAL A 168 13.43 13.67 -1.44
N VAL A 169 14.33 14.38 -0.74
CA VAL A 169 15.44 13.75 0.02
C VAL A 169 14.89 12.81 1.09
N VAL A 170 13.95 13.26 1.90
CA VAL A 170 13.34 12.44 2.97
C VAL A 170 12.66 11.20 2.37
N ALA A 171 11.97 11.35 1.24
CA ALA A 171 11.31 10.24 0.57
C ALA A 171 12.30 9.20 0.03
N VAL A 172 13.39 9.64 -0.60
CA VAL A 172 14.44 8.75 -1.14
C VAL A 172 15.15 8.03 -0.01
N GLU A 173 15.50 8.72 1.08
CA GLU A 173 16.16 8.10 2.24
C GLU A 173 15.26 7.06 2.94
N LEU A 174 13.96 7.32 3.06
CA LEU A 174 13.02 6.34 3.63
C LEU A 174 12.88 5.13 2.70
N TYR A 175 12.78 5.37 1.39
CA TYR A 175 12.71 4.30 0.40
C TYR A 175 13.97 3.43 0.47
N GLU A 176 15.16 4.03 0.47
CA GLU A 176 16.43 3.31 0.49
C GLU A 176 16.58 2.46 1.75
N ARG A 177 16.19 2.99 2.92
CA ARG A 177 16.13 2.23 4.17
C ARG A 177 15.14 1.07 4.12
N SER A 178 14.03 1.21 3.39
CA SER A 178 12.94 0.22 3.35
C SER A 178 13.17 -0.88 2.31
N PHE A 179 13.75 -0.54 1.15
CA PHE A 179 13.93 -1.44 0.00
C PHE A 179 15.38 -1.81 -0.28
N GLY A 180 16.35 -1.21 0.42
CA GLY A 180 17.78 -1.53 0.31
C GLY A 180 18.44 -1.02 -0.98
N ARG A 181 17.78 -0.12 -1.71
CA ARG A 181 18.27 0.48 -2.96
C ARG A 181 17.63 1.85 -3.16
N ARG A 182 18.23 2.70 -3.99
CA ARG A 182 17.59 3.96 -4.42
C ARG A 182 16.43 3.70 -5.38
N PRO A 183 15.36 4.52 -5.35
CA PRO A 183 14.24 4.39 -6.29
C PRO A 183 14.67 4.82 -7.70
N ALA A 184 14.24 4.07 -8.72
CA ALA A 184 14.56 4.37 -10.12
C ALA A 184 13.57 5.36 -10.75
N GLY A 185 12.40 5.56 -10.14
CA GLY A 185 11.37 6.48 -10.59
C GLY A 185 10.77 7.28 -9.44
N PHE A 186 10.02 8.32 -9.80
CA PHE A 186 9.39 9.23 -8.86
C PHE A 186 8.00 9.64 -9.37
N TRP A 187 6.96 9.42 -8.56
CA TRP A 187 5.63 9.92 -8.81
C TRP A 187 5.52 11.35 -8.25
N LEU A 188 5.40 12.35 -9.11
CA LEU A 188 5.13 13.72 -8.67
C LEU A 188 3.76 13.77 -7.99
N PRO A 189 3.63 14.34 -6.77
CA PRO A 189 2.34 14.45 -6.09
C PRO A 189 1.29 15.11 -6.99
N GLU A 190 0.19 14.40 -7.25
CA GLU A 190 -0.88 14.78 -8.19
C GLU A 190 -0.41 15.08 -9.63
N CYS A 191 0.72 14.50 -10.06
CA CYS A 191 1.43 14.88 -11.28
C CYS A 191 1.70 16.39 -11.38
N GLY A 192 1.70 17.08 -10.23
CA GLY A 192 1.90 18.52 -10.12
C GLY A 192 3.33 18.88 -10.44
N TYR A 193 3.54 19.43 -11.63
CA TYR A 193 4.86 19.81 -12.12
C TYR A 193 5.00 21.32 -12.22
N LYS A 194 6.14 21.83 -11.76
CA LYS A 194 6.61 23.19 -12.02
C LYS A 194 8.00 23.14 -12.67
N PRO A 195 8.29 23.97 -13.68
CA PRO A 195 9.61 24.01 -14.30
C PRO A 195 10.76 24.15 -13.28
N GLY A 196 11.71 23.22 -13.36
CA GLY A 196 12.85 23.08 -12.45
C GLY A 196 12.68 22.04 -11.35
N ASP A 197 11.51 21.44 -11.18
CA ASP A 197 11.35 20.27 -10.29
C ASP A 197 12.19 19.08 -10.78
N ASP A 198 12.35 18.93 -12.10
CA ASP A 198 13.20 17.91 -12.72
C ASP A 198 14.68 18.04 -12.33
N LEU A 199 15.16 19.26 -12.05
CA LEU A 199 16.53 19.51 -11.58
C LEU A 199 16.75 19.01 -10.15
N ILE A 200 15.68 18.97 -9.34
CA ILE A 200 15.72 18.40 -7.99
C ILE A 200 15.74 16.87 -8.10
N LEU A 201 14.91 16.29 -8.98
CA LEU A 201 14.79 14.84 -9.16
C LEU A 201 16.02 14.17 -9.80
N LYS A 202 16.88 14.93 -10.50
CA LYS A 202 18.11 14.42 -11.12
C LYS A 202 19.28 14.21 -10.14
N LYS A 203 19.16 14.69 -8.90
CA LYS A 203 20.21 14.60 -7.86
C LYS A 203 20.16 13.25 -7.13
#